data_AF-A0A1T4W3N2-F1
#
_entry.id   AF-A0A1T4W3N2-F1
#
_cell.length_a   1.000
_cell.length_b   1.000
_cell.length_c   1.000
_cell.angle_alpha   90.00
_cell.angle_beta   90.00
_cell.angle_gamma   90.00
#
_symmetry.space_group_name_H-M   'P 1'
#
loop_
_entity.id
_entity.type
_entity.pdbx_description
1 polymer ?
#
loop_
_entity_poly.entity_id
_entity_poly.type
_entity_poly.pdbx_seq_one_letter_code
_entity_poly.pdbx_strand_id
1 'polypeptide(L)'
;MKHLPHNLLTILRVAPWPLVLAVLCGLTALLLGGTVLAHHEQGNRGMATLLTFPCLGWTCLGIIALLDALARHIDFRRIQRILQRHGFRKRVFLLIAGSRCQRDAALHAARTTGHLQQARQVFQSLGYRWYHLLPDRVMDNPLRFFDINFLRQAFLPSRTMKG
;
A
#
# COMPACT_ATOMS: atom_id res chain seq x y z
N MET A 1 -19.85 -16.68 8.76
CA MET A 1 -18.69 -16.51 7.85
C MET A 1 -19.12 -16.47 6.36
N LYS A 2 -19.96 -15.50 5.93
CA LYS A 2 -20.50 -15.44 4.54
C LYS A 2 -20.29 -14.07 3.84
N HIS A 3 -19.19 -13.36 4.10
CA HIS A 3 -18.93 -12.02 3.51
C HIS A 3 -17.65 -11.91 2.67
N LEU A 4 -16.90 -13.00 2.42
CA LEU A 4 -15.58 -12.91 1.79
C LEU A 4 -15.53 -12.49 0.30
N PRO A 5 -16.44 -12.89 -0.62
CA PRO A 5 -16.18 -12.69 -2.05
C PRO A 5 -16.31 -11.23 -2.50
N HIS A 6 -17.19 -10.44 -1.86
CA HIS A 6 -17.33 -9.01 -2.15
C HIS A 6 -16.13 -8.18 -1.64
N ASN A 7 -15.48 -8.65 -0.58
CA ASN A 7 -14.34 -7.95 0.02
C ASN A 7 -13.08 -8.08 -0.84
N LEU A 8 -12.83 -9.24 -1.47
CA LEU A 8 -11.60 -9.46 -2.25
C LEU A 8 -11.52 -8.57 -3.50
N LEU A 9 -12.61 -8.50 -4.27
CA LEU A 9 -12.71 -7.62 -5.44
C LEU A 9 -12.61 -6.14 -5.06
N THR A 10 -13.09 -5.79 -3.86
CA THR A 10 -12.94 -4.42 -3.34
C THR A 10 -11.49 -4.12 -2.96
N ILE A 11 -10.77 -5.07 -2.34
CA ILE A 11 -9.34 -4.91 -2.04
C ILE A 11 -8.54 -4.74 -3.35
N LEU A 12 -8.83 -5.54 -4.38
CA LEU A 12 -8.22 -5.42 -5.71
C LEU A 12 -8.39 -4.03 -6.34
N ARG A 13 -9.58 -3.44 -6.20
CA ARG A 13 -9.87 -2.10 -6.74
C ARG A 13 -9.28 -0.95 -5.92
N VAL A 14 -9.13 -1.14 -4.61
CA VAL A 14 -8.62 -0.11 -3.68
C VAL A 14 -7.09 -0.07 -3.65
N ALA A 15 -6.44 -1.23 -3.73
CA ALA A 15 -4.98 -1.35 -3.61
C ALA A 15 -4.38 -2.25 -4.71
N PRO A 16 -4.52 -1.87 -6.00
CA PRO A 16 -4.01 -2.69 -7.09
C PRO A 16 -2.48 -2.81 -7.06
N TRP A 17 -1.77 -1.71 -6.77
CA TRP A 17 -0.30 -1.70 -6.82
C TRP A 17 0.36 -2.57 -5.74
N PRO A 18 -0.03 -2.50 -4.45
CA PRO A 18 0.52 -3.39 -3.44
C PRO A 18 0.20 -4.86 -3.73
N LEU A 19 -0.97 -5.16 -4.30
CA LEU A 19 -1.31 -6.54 -4.69
C LEU A 19 -0.47 -7.04 -5.87
N VAL A 20 -0.27 -6.22 -6.90
CA VAL A 20 0.62 -6.57 -8.02
C VAL A 20 2.03 -6.83 -7.50
N LEU A 21 2.54 -5.95 -6.62
CA LEU A 21 3.86 -6.14 -6.01
C LEU A 21 3.92 -7.45 -5.21
N ALA A 22 2.90 -7.75 -4.40
CA ALA A 22 2.83 -8.98 -3.64
C ALA A 22 2.87 -10.24 -4.53
N VAL A 23 2.11 -10.23 -5.63
CA VAL A 23 2.09 -11.33 -6.61
C VAL A 23 3.45 -11.50 -7.27
N LEU A 24 4.09 -10.42 -7.72
CA LEU A 24 5.41 -10.48 -8.33
C LEU A 24 6.48 -10.99 -7.35
N CYS A 25 6.44 -10.54 -6.09
CA CYS A 25 7.31 -11.02 -5.04
C CYS A 25 7.07 -12.52 -4.73
N GLY A 26 5.80 -12.95 -4.72
CA GLY A 26 5.46 -14.37 -4.53
C GLY A 26 5.94 -15.25 -5.67
N LEU A 27 5.77 -14.83 -6.92
CA LEU A 27 6.24 -15.59 -8.10
C LEU A 27 7.76 -15.70 -8.12
N THR A 28 8.47 -14.59 -7.84
CA THR A 28 9.95 -14.60 -7.77
C THR A 28 10.45 -15.48 -6.62
N ALA A 29 9.81 -15.43 -5.45
CA ALA A 29 10.13 -16.33 -4.34
C ALA A 29 9.87 -17.81 -4.69
N LEU A 30 8.79 -18.13 -5.40
CA LEU A 30 8.51 -19.51 -5.85
C LEU A 30 9.56 -20.02 -6.84
N LEU A 31 9.94 -19.20 -7.82
CA LEU A 31 10.99 -19.55 -8.78
C LEU A 31 12.33 -19.78 -8.07
N LEU A 32 12.72 -18.88 -7.17
CA LEU A 32 13.95 -19.04 -6.38
C LEU A 32 13.87 -20.27 -5.47
N GLY A 33 12.74 -20.52 -4.81
CA GLY A 33 12.52 -21.72 -4.01
C GLY A 33 12.69 -23.01 -4.81
N GLY A 34 12.19 -23.04 -6.05
CA GLY A 34 12.42 -24.15 -6.98
C GLY A 34 13.90 -24.35 -7.30
N THR A 35 14.65 -23.27 -7.56
CA THR A 35 16.11 -23.38 -7.79
C THR A 35 16.89 -23.82 -6.56
N VAL A 36 16.47 -23.40 -5.36
CA VAL A 36 17.08 -23.83 -4.09
C VAL A 36 16.89 -25.34 -3.90
N LEU A 37 15.67 -25.84 -4.11
CA LEU A 37 15.38 -27.27 -4.01
C LEU A 37 16.20 -28.09 -5.02
N ALA A 38 16.26 -27.65 -6.28
CA ALA A 38 17.03 -28.32 -7.32
C ALA A 38 18.54 -28.39 -6.99
N HIS A 39 19.14 -27.31 -6.48
CA HIS A 39 20.54 -27.31 -6.07
C HIS A 39 20.80 -28.14 -4.81
N HIS A 40 19.81 -28.22 -3.90
CA HIS A 40 19.90 -29.07 -2.73
C HIS A 40 19.88 -30.56 -3.11
N GLU A 41 19.02 -30.96 -4.06
CA GLU A 41 18.96 -32.33 -4.59
C GLU A 41 20.25 -32.73 -5.32
N GLN A 42 20.88 -31.80 -6.04
CA GLN A 42 22.17 -31.99 -6.71
C GLN A 42 23.37 -32.06 -5.74
N GLY A 43 23.15 -31.92 -4.42
CA GLY A 43 24.20 -31.92 -3.42
C GLY A 43 25.01 -30.61 -3.34
N ASN A 44 24.68 -29.60 -4.15
CA ASN A 44 25.33 -28.29 -4.13
C ASN A 44 24.75 -27.39 -3.02
N ARG A 45 25.10 -27.74 -1.77
CA ARG A 45 24.62 -27.05 -0.56
C ARG A 45 25.05 -25.59 -0.48
N GLY A 46 26.21 -25.24 -1.07
CA GLY A 46 26.71 -23.86 -1.10
C GLY A 46 25.77 -22.94 -1.87
N MET A 47 25.44 -23.32 -3.11
CA MET A 47 24.52 -22.55 -3.95
C MET A 47 23.10 -22.52 -3.38
N ALA A 48 22.62 -23.65 -2.85
CA ALA A 48 21.30 -23.72 -2.21
C ALA A 48 21.19 -22.75 -1.01
N THR A 49 22.23 -22.66 -0.18
CA THR A 49 22.24 -21.74 0.98
C THR A 49 22.29 -20.28 0.52
N LEU A 50 23.11 -19.96 -0.49
CA LEU A 50 23.23 -18.61 -1.03
C LEU A 50 21.92 -18.10 -1.61
N LEU A 51 21.18 -18.95 -2.34
CA LEU A 51 19.89 -18.61 -2.95
C LEU A 51 18.72 -18.57 -1.95
N THR A 52 18.90 -19.14 -0.75
CA THR A 52 17.89 -19.09 0.31
C THR A 52 17.67 -17.66 0.81
N PHE A 53 18.72 -16.86 0.97
CA PHE A 53 18.63 -15.48 1.43
C PHE A 53 17.76 -14.57 0.53
N PRO A 54 17.99 -14.49 -0.80
CA PRO A 54 17.11 -13.71 -1.67
C PRO A 54 15.69 -14.29 -1.72
N CYS A 55 15.52 -15.61 -1.67
CA CYS A 55 14.19 -16.24 -1.61
C CYS A 55 13.38 -15.76 -0.39
N LEU A 56 14.00 -15.76 0.80
CA LEU A 56 13.40 -15.22 2.01
C LEU A 56 13.13 -13.71 1.92
N GLY A 57 14.06 -12.95 1.32
CA GLY A 57 13.89 -11.52 1.09
C GLY A 57 12.66 -11.19 0.24
N TRP A 58 12.50 -11.87 -0.90
CA TRP A 58 11.33 -11.71 -1.77
C TRP A 58 10.03 -12.16 -1.09
N THR A 59 10.07 -13.24 -0.32
CA THR A 59 8.92 -13.70 0.48
C THR A 59 8.49 -12.64 1.50
N CYS A 60 9.44 -12.08 2.24
CA CYS A 60 9.17 -11.03 3.23
C CYS A 60 8.59 -9.77 2.57
N LEU A 61 9.17 -9.34 1.44
CA LEU A 61 8.66 -8.19 0.68
C LEU A 61 7.23 -8.42 0.17
N GLY A 62 6.92 -9.64 -0.29
CA GLY A 62 5.57 -10.02 -0.69
C GLY A 62 4.57 -9.93 0.45
N ILE A 63 4.94 -10.37 1.66
CA ILE A 63 4.11 -10.26 2.86
C ILE A 63 3.88 -8.79 3.23
N ILE A 64 4.92 -7.95 3.21
CA ILE A 64 4.80 -6.52 3.50
C ILE A 64 3.85 -5.84 2.51
N ALA A 65 3.96 -6.19 1.22
CA ALA A 65 3.08 -5.66 0.18
C ALA A 65 1.60 -6.08 0.39
N LEU A 66 1.35 -7.31 0.83
CA LEU A 66 -0.01 -7.75 1.22
C LEU A 66 -0.53 -6.98 2.43
N LEU A 67 0.30 -6.76 3.45
CA LEU A 67 -0.07 -5.99 4.63
C LEU A 67 -0.38 -4.53 4.28
N ASP A 68 0.38 -3.90 3.38
CA ASP A 68 0.06 -2.56 2.88
C ASP A 68 -1.28 -2.56 2.11
N ALA A 69 -1.55 -3.56 1.27
CA ALA A 69 -2.84 -3.68 0.58
C ALA A 69 -4.03 -3.71 1.56
N LEU A 70 -3.89 -4.48 2.65
CA LEU A 70 -4.90 -4.56 3.71
C LEU A 70 -5.07 -3.23 4.45
N ALA A 71 -3.96 -2.55 4.77
CA ALA A 71 -4.01 -1.24 5.41
C ALA A 71 -4.79 -0.22 4.56
N ARG A 72 -4.60 -0.20 3.24
CA ARG A 72 -5.36 0.68 2.33
C ARG A 72 -6.83 0.33 2.24
N HIS A 73 -7.18 -0.95 2.32
CA HIS A 73 -8.58 -1.36 2.39
C HIS A 73 -9.26 -0.84 3.66
N ILE A 74 -8.56 -0.90 4.81
CA ILE A 74 -9.04 -0.35 6.08
C ILE A 74 -9.23 1.17 5.97
N ASP A 75 -8.26 1.89 5.39
CA ASP A 75 -8.35 3.34 5.17
C ASP A 75 -9.56 3.70 4.30
N PHE A 76 -9.76 2.99 3.18
CA PHE A 76 -10.92 3.14 2.31
C PHE A 76 -12.23 3.00 3.10
N ARG A 77 -12.40 1.92 3.87
CA ARG A 77 -13.60 1.66 4.67
C ARG A 77 -13.80 2.71 5.77
N ARG A 78 -12.72 3.25 6.34
CA ARG A 78 -12.77 4.32 7.34
C ARG A 78 -13.25 5.62 6.71
N ILE A 79 -12.66 6.03 5.59
CA ILE A 79 -13.00 7.28 4.89
C ILE A 79 -14.44 7.20 4.37
N GLN A 80 -14.82 6.07 3.76
CA GLN A 80 -16.18 5.85 3.26
C GLN A 80 -17.22 6.03 4.37
N ARG A 81 -17.00 5.44 5.55
CA ARG A 81 -17.89 5.61 6.72
C ARG A 81 -17.97 7.06 7.20
N ILE A 82 -16.86 7.79 7.21
CA ILE A 82 -16.86 9.21 7.60
C ILE A 82 -17.69 10.03 6.62
N LEU A 83 -17.48 9.83 5.32
CA LEU A 83 -18.20 10.53 4.26
C LEU A 83 -19.70 10.23 4.26
N GLN A 84 -20.08 8.97 4.48
CA GLN A 84 -21.50 8.58 4.58
C GLN A 84 -22.21 9.20 5.78
N ARG A 85 -21.52 9.30 6.93
CA ARG A 85 -22.14 9.79 8.18
C ARG A 85 -22.14 11.32 8.29
N HIS A 86 -21.09 11.97 7.84
CA HIS A 86 -20.86 13.39 8.11
C HIS A 86 -20.72 14.25 6.85
N GLY A 87 -20.91 13.65 5.66
CA GLY A 87 -20.66 14.31 4.39
C GLY A 87 -19.19 14.62 4.16
N PHE A 88 -18.93 15.50 3.20
CA PHE A 88 -17.58 15.90 2.83
C PHE A 88 -16.88 16.68 3.94
N ARG A 89 -15.68 16.23 4.36
CA ARG A 89 -14.81 16.94 5.30
C ARG A 89 -13.39 17.02 4.76
N LYS A 90 -12.95 18.23 4.37
CA LYS A 90 -11.60 18.49 3.84
C LYS A 90 -10.48 17.94 4.73
N ARG A 91 -10.63 18.03 6.06
CA ARG A 91 -9.64 17.53 7.05
C ARG A 91 -9.31 16.05 6.89
N VAL A 92 -10.26 15.22 6.47
CA VAL A 92 -10.04 13.78 6.26
C VAL A 92 -9.00 13.54 5.15
N PHE A 93 -9.11 14.30 4.06
CA PHE A 93 -8.22 14.19 2.89
C PHE A 93 -6.84 14.80 3.15
N LEU A 94 -6.75 15.84 3.99
CA LEU A 94 -5.47 16.42 4.40
C LEU A 94 -4.60 15.43 5.19
N LEU A 95 -5.22 14.62 6.06
CA LEU A 95 -4.49 13.67 6.93
C LEU A 95 -3.84 12.51 6.16
N ILE A 96 -4.36 12.20 4.97
CA ILE A 96 -3.96 11.04 4.15
C ILE A 96 -3.28 11.48 2.85
N ALA A 97 -2.98 12.77 2.74
CA ALA A 97 -2.36 13.36 1.57
C ALA A 97 -0.93 12.85 1.33
N GLY A 98 -0.23 12.39 2.36
CA GLY A 98 1.20 12.09 2.32
C GLY A 98 1.61 10.87 1.49
N SER A 99 0.70 9.93 1.17
CA SER A 99 1.03 8.73 0.39
C SER A 99 0.09 8.56 -0.81
N ARG A 100 0.64 8.19 -1.97
CA ARG A 100 -0.16 7.96 -3.19
C ARG A 100 -1.20 6.86 -2.98
N CYS A 101 -0.82 5.73 -2.40
CA CYS A 101 -1.75 4.62 -2.14
C CYS A 101 -2.90 5.06 -1.21
N GLN A 102 -2.62 5.95 -0.26
CA GLN A 102 -3.63 6.55 0.61
C GLN A 102 -4.57 7.49 -0.15
N ARG A 103 -4.01 8.35 -1.00
CA ARG A 103 -4.80 9.25 -1.86
C ARG A 103 -5.70 8.47 -2.81
N ASP A 104 -5.22 7.39 -3.40
CA ASP A 104 -6.00 6.53 -4.30
C ASP A 104 -7.16 5.85 -3.55
N ALA A 105 -6.90 5.31 -2.35
CA ALA A 105 -7.95 4.76 -1.49
C ALA A 105 -8.99 5.82 -1.09
N ALA A 106 -8.55 7.06 -0.81
CA ALA A 106 -9.41 8.18 -0.49
C ALA A 106 -10.30 8.62 -1.66
N LEU A 107 -9.72 8.71 -2.85
CA LEU A 107 -10.43 9.04 -4.08
C LEU A 107 -11.44 7.95 -4.43
N HIS A 108 -11.11 6.68 -4.18
CA HIS A 108 -12.06 5.58 -4.34
C HIS A 108 -13.23 5.69 -3.36
N ALA A 109 -12.96 5.95 -2.07
CA ALA A 109 -13.99 6.21 -1.07
C ALA A 109 -14.89 7.39 -1.44
N ALA A 110 -14.30 8.50 -1.90
CA ALA A 110 -15.03 9.67 -2.36
C ALA A 110 -15.90 9.38 -3.59
N ARG A 111 -15.39 8.58 -4.55
CA ARG A 111 -16.17 8.13 -5.71
C ARG A 111 -17.41 7.34 -5.31
N THR A 112 -17.26 6.39 -4.39
CA THR A 112 -18.39 5.55 -3.94
C THR A 112 -19.44 6.30 -3.13
N THR A 113 -19.14 7.51 -2.66
CA THR A 113 -20.04 8.33 -1.83
C THR A 113 -20.51 9.61 -2.52
N GLY A 114 -20.18 9.82 -3.81
CA GLY A 114 -20.58 11.02 -4.56
C GLY A 114 -19.70 12.26 -4.34
N HIS A 115 -18.65 12.18 -3.54
CA HIS A 115 -17.80 13.32 -3.16
C HIS A 115 -16.49 13.43 -3.97
N LEU A 116 -16.39 12.76 -5.13
CA LEU A 116 -15.15 12.64 -5.89
C LEU A 116 -14.57 13.99 -6.34
N GLN A 117 -15.42 14.90 -6.84
CA GLN A 117 -14.97 16.20 -7.34
C GLN A 117 -14.36 17.04 -6.22
N GLN A 118 -15.00 17.07 -5.05
CA GLN A 118 -14.50 17.79 -3.87
C GLN A 118 -13.17 17.20 -3.38
N ALA A 119 -13.05 15.87 -3.36
CA ALA A 119 -11.81 15.19 -2.99
C ALA A 119 -10.66 15.52 -3.97
N ARG A 120 -10.94 15.55 -5.28
CA ARG A 120 -9.97 15.95 -6.30
C ARG A 120 -9.53 17.39 -6.13
N GLN A 121 -10.46 18.32 -5.88
CA GLN A 121 -10.14 19.72 -5.63
C GLN A 121 -9.22 19.89 -4.42
N VAL A 122 -9.44 19.12 -3.35
CA VAL A 122 -8.54 19.14 -2.19
C VAL A 122 -7.13 18.69 -2.58
N PHE A 123 -6.97 17.54 -3.23
CA PHE A 123 -5.64 17.07 -3.62
C PHE A 123 -4.96 17.98 -4.65
N GLN A 124 -5.72 18.55 -5.60
CA GLN A 124 -5.22 19.54 -6.54
C GLN A 124 -4.77 20.82 -5.84
N SER A 125 -5.51 21.29 -4.84
CA SER A 125 -5.14 22.47 -4.05
C SER A 125 -3.86 22.28 -3.22
N LEU A 126 -3.48 21.02 -2.96
CA LEU A 126 -2.23 20.66 -2.29
C LEU A 126 -1.08 20.44 -3.28
N GLY A 127 -1.31 20.64 -4.58
CA GLY A 127 -0.30 20.44 -5.63
C GLY A 127 -0.20 19.01 -6.16
N TYR A 128 -1.00 18.06 -5.65
CA TYR A 128 -1.00 16.70 -6.18
C TYR A 128 -1.69 16.63 -7.55
N ARG A 129 -0.98 16.06 -8.52
CA ARG A 129 -1.50 15.73 -9.85
C ARG A 129 -1.45 14.23 -10.05
N TRP A 130 -2.20 13.72 -11.03
CA TRP A 130 -2.31 12.28 -11.29
C TRP A 130 -0.97 11.60 -11.57
N TYR A 131 0.03 12.36 -12.07
CA TYR A 131 1.40 11.90 -12.36
C TYR A 131 2.37 12.02 -11.17
N HIS A 132 2.00 12.63 -10.03
CA HIS A 132 2.85 12.66 -8.83
C HIS A 132 2.87 11.28 -8.17
N LEU A 133 3.79 10.44 -8.66
CA LEU A 133 4.03 9.06 -8.20
C LEU A 133 4.67 9.03 -6.81
N LEU A 134 5.60 9.93 -6.55
CA LEU A 134 6.41 9.97 -5.33
C LEU A 134 5.73 10.82 -4.23
N PRO A 135 5.83 10.41 -2.96
CA PRO A 135 5.46 11.26 -1.82
C PRO A 135 6.26 12.56 -1.83
N ASP A 136 5.66 13.70 -1.46
CA ASP A 136 6.34 15.01 -1.54
C ASP A 136 7.66 15.04 -0.77
N ARG A 137 7.71 14.34 0.37
CA ARG A 137 8.94 14.26 1.19
C ARG A 137 10.09 13.56 0.48
N VAL A 138 9.81 12.69 -0.47
CA VAL A 138 10.82 11.98 -1.29
C VAL A 138 11.23 12.85 -2.49
N MET A 139 10.33 13.70 -2.99
CA MET A 139 10.67 14.71 -4.01
C MET A 139 11.58 15.80 -3.45
N ASP A 140 11.37 16.22 -2.19
CA ASP A 140 12.22 17.21 -1.53
C ASP A 140 13.61 16.65 -1.16
N ASN A 141 13.67 15.37 -0.79
CA ASN A 141 14.93 14.70 -0.51
C ASN A 141 14.78 13.17 -0.68
N PRO A 142 15.40 12.56 -1.71
CA PRO A 142 15.26 11.14 -1.99
C PRO A 142 15.76 10.23 -0.84
N LEU A 143 16.67 10.72 0.01
CA LEU A 143 17.21 9.95 1.15
C LEU A 143 16.23 9.84 2.33
N ARG A 144 15.15 10.64 2.37
CA ARG A 144 14.13 10.57 3.42
C ARG A 144 13.30 9.28 3.40
N PHE A 145 13.42 8.47 2.35
CA PHE A 145 12.78 7.15 2.30
C PHE A 145 13.23 6.24 3.46
N PHE A 146 14.44 6.44 3.97
CA PHE A 146 15.01 5.68 5.08
C PHE A 146 14.73 6.28 6.46
N ASP A 147 13.99 7.39 6.56
CA ASP A 147 13.65 7.99 7.84
C ASP A 147 12.57 7.15 8.56
N ILE A 148 12.87 6.72 9.79
CA ILE A 148 11.96 5.97 10.66
C ILE A 148 10.63 6.72 10.86
N ASN A 149 10.66 8.06 10.88
CA ASN A 149 9.44 8.86 11.00
C ASN A 149 8.57 8.81 9.74
N PHE A 150 9.20 8.72 8.56
CA PHE A 150 8.51 8.54 7.29
C PHE A 150 7.85 7.16 7.23
N LEU A 151 8.59 6.10 7.58
CA LEU A 151 8.05 4.73 7.65
C LEU A 151 6.89 4.64 8.65
N ARG A 152 7.00 5.25 9.83
CA ARG A 152 5.90 5.30 10.80
C ARG A 152 4.66 5.98 10.24
N GLN A 153 4.77 7.09 9.51
CA GLN A 153 3.59 7.73 8.91
C GLN A 153 3.03 6.97 7.70
N ALA A 154 3.88 6.30 6.94
CA ALA A 154 3.44 5.50 5.78
C ALA A 154 2.70 4.23 6.22
N PHE A 155 3.19 3.55 7.26
CA PHE A 155 2.73 2.23 7.68
C PHE A 155 1.88 2.20 8.96
N LEU A 156 1.96 3.21 9.84
CA LEU A 156 1.13 3.30 11.05
C LEU A 156 0.10 4.44 10.91
N PRO A 157 -1.19 4.19 11.21
CA PRO A 157 -2.19 5.25 11.25
C PRO A 157 -1.84 6.22 12.38
N SER A 158 -1.57 7.49 12.05
CA SER A 158 -1.26 8.50 13.08
C SER A 158 -2.45 8.67 14.03
N ARG A 159 -2.21 8.53 15.33
CA ARG A 159 -3.20 8.79 16.41
C ARG A 159 -3.17 10.22 16.93
N THR A 160 -2.40 11.11 16.32
CA THR A 160 -2.15 12.43 16.90
C THR A 160 -3.19 13.45 16.43
N MET A 161 -4.31 13.49 17.15
CA MET A 161 -5.13 14.71 17.23
C MET A 161 -4.41 15.67 18.17
N LYS A 162 -3.70 16.66 17.63
CA LYS A 162 -3.51 17.93 18.34
C LYS A 162 -4.60 18.88 17.85
N GLY A 163 -5.32 19.43 18.83
CA GLY A 163 -6.51 20.28 18.71
C GLY A 163 -6.25 21.49 17.83
#